data_AF-A0A1V4R0A8-F1
#
_entry.id   AF-A0A1V4R0A8-F1
#
_cell.length_a   1.000
_cell.length_b   1.000
_cell.length_c   1.000
_cell.angle_alpha   90.00
_cell.angle_beta   90.00
_cell.angle_gamma   90.00
#
_symmetry.space_group_name_H-M   'P 1'
#
loop_
_entity.id
_entity.type
_entity.pdbx_description
1 polymer ?
#
loop_
_entity_poly.entity_id
_entity_poly.type
_entity_poly.pdbx_seq_one_letter_code
_entity_poly.pdbx_strand_id
1 'polypeptide(L)' 'MAKFMAKHNAEVIDCGTPLLAMHSPFEISSKGDIYSTYKAY' A
#
# COMPACT_ATOMS: atom_id res chain seq x y z
N MET A 1 3.55 7.44 7.50
CA MET A 1 3.96 6.64 8.68
C MET A 1 5.38 6.11 8.54
N ALA A 2 5.76 5.51 7.39
CA ALA A 2 7.12 5.00 7.17
C ALA A 2 8.25 6.00 7.45
N LYS A 3 8.09 7.28 7.04
CA LYS A 3 9.09 8.33 7.29
C LYS A 3 9.33 8.64 8.78
N PHE A 4 8.37 8.33 9.65
CA PHE A 4 8.49 8.50 11.10
C PHE A 4 9.12 7.28 11.77
N MET A 5 8.87 6.07 11.25
CA MET A 5 9.46 4.83 11.74
C MET A 5 10.91 4.65 11.27
N ALA A 6 11.24 5.08 10.05
CA ALA A 6 12.61 5.05 9.51
C ALA A 6 13.59 5.93 10.31
N LYS A 7 13.10 7.01 10.96
CA LYS A 7 13.91 7.84 11.87
C LYS A 7 14.39 7.10 13.13
N HIS A 8 13.75 5.99 13.48
CA HIS A 8 14.13 5.14 14.60
C HIS A 8 15.01 3.95 14.18
N ASN A 9 15.67 4.01 13.00
CA ASN A 9 16.47 2.92 12.41
C ASN A 9 15.68 1.61 12.21
N ALA A 10 14.35 1.68 12.10
CA ALA A 10 13.56 0.54 11.65
C ALA A 10 13.71 0.40 10.13
N GLU A 11 13.94 -0.82 9.65
CA GLU A 11 13.91 -1.12 8.21
C GLU A 11 12.44 -1.12 7.77
N VAL A 12 12.02 -0.11 7.00
CA VAL A 12 10.62 0.08 6.60
C VAL A 12 10.52 0.13 5.08
N ILE A 13 9.61 -0.68 4.55
CA ILE A 13 9.23 -0.70 3.14
C ILE A 13 7.74 -0.33 3.07
N ASP A 14 7.41 0.67 2.24
CA ASP A 14 6.01 1.00 1.92
C ASP A 14 5.54 0.06 0.80
N CYS A 15 4.64 -0.88 1.13
CA CYS A 15 3.97 -1.76 0.17
C CYS A 15 2.45 -1.56 0.24
N GLY A 16 1.74 -1.67 -0.88
CA GLY A 16 0.29 -1.52 -0.89
C GLY A 16 -0.34 -1.93 -2.20
N THR A 17 -1.67 -2.06 -2.20
CA THR A 17 -2.42 -2.43 -3.39
C THR A 17 -2.41 -1.28 -4.42
N PRO A 18 -2.07 -1.53 -5.68
CA PRO A 18 -2.21 -0.53 -6.75
C PRO A 18 -3.68 -0.12 -6.92
N LEU A 19 -3.91 1.19 -7.02
CA LEU A 19 -5.22 1.81 -7.23
C LEU A 19 -5.22 2.60 -8.54
N LEU A 20 -6.30 2.50 -9.30
CA LEU A 20 -6.61 3.36 -10.44
C LEU A 20 -7.53 4.51 -10.00
N ALA A 21 -7.29 5.70 -10.55
CA ALA A 21 -8.02 6.94 -10.23
C ALA A 21 -7.98 7.29 -8.73
N MET A 22 -6.80 7.15 -8.11
CA MET A 22 -6.54 7.51 -6.72
C MET A 22 -6.97 8.97 -6.45
N HIS A 23 -7.77 9.15 -5.39
CA HIS A 23 -8.46 10.37 -4.97
C HIS A 23 -9.66 10.82 -5.80
N SER A 24 -10.20 9.98 -6.69
CA SER A 24 -11.51 10.22 -7.32
C SER A 24 -12.66 9.66 -6.47
N PRO A 25 -13.92 10.08 -6.71
CA PRO A 25 -15.08 9.54 -6.00
C PRO A 25 -15.26 8.01 -6.18
N PHE A 26 -14.64 7.44 -7.22
CA PHE A 26 -14.67 6.01 -7.52
C PHE A 26 -13.26 5.50 -7.84
N GLU A 27 -12.57 5.04 -6.81
CA GLU A 27 -11.29 4.35 -6.94
C GLU A 27 -11.51 2.88 -7.31
N ILE A 28 -10.71 2.36 -8.24
CA ILE A 28 -10.80 0.97 -8.71
C ILE A 28 -9.49 0.26 -8.37
N SER A 29 -9.59 -0.91 -7.72
CA SER A 29 -8.48 -1.85 -7.53
C SER A 29 -8.81 -3.21 -8.11
N SER A 30 -7.78 -3.95 -8.51
CA SER A 30 -7.93 -5.34 -8.95
C SER A 30 -8.11 -6.26 -7.75
N LYS A 31 -9.07 -7.19 -7.85
CA LYS A 31 -9.28 -8.24 -6.83
C LYS A 31 -8.03 -9.13 -6.67
N GLY A 32 -7.28 -9.34 -7.76
CA GLY A 32 -6.01 -10.09 -7.73
C GLY A 32 -4.92 -9.34 -6.96
N ASP A 33 -4.86 -8.03 -7.14
CA ASP A 33 -3.88 -7.19 -6.45
C ASP A 33 -4.21 -7.07 -4.96
N ILE A 34 -5.50 -6.94 -4.60
CA ILE A 34 -5.96 -6.99 -3.20
C ILE A 34 -5.53 -8.30 -2.53
N TYR A 35 -5.74 -9.44 -3.19
CA TYR A 35 -5.39 -10.75 -2.64
C TYR A 35 -3.87 -10.94 -2.52
N SER A 36 -3.11 -10.38 -3.46
CA SER A 36 -1.65 -10.43 -3.44
C SER A 36 -1.09 -9.56 -2.32
N THR A 37 -1.65 -8.37 -2.11
CA THR A 37 -1.31 -7.51 -0.97
C THR A 37 -1.72 -8.16 0.35
N TYR A 38 -2.85 -8.85 0.44
CA TYR A 38 -3.24 -9.61 1.63
C TYR A 38 -2.26 -10.74 1.99
N LYS A 39 -1.60 -11.38 1.00
CA LYS A 39 -0.56 -12.38 1.26
C LYS A 39 0.82 -11.79 1.56
N ALA A 40 1.08 -10.59 1.04
CA ALA A 40 2.36 -9.92 1.20
C ALA A 40 2.52 -9.26 2.59
N TYR A 41 1.41 -9.09 3.31
CA TYR A 41 1.32 -8.60 4.68
C TYR A 41 1.07 -9.76 5.66
#